data_AF-A0A9J6QVM2-F1
#
_entry.id   AF-A0A9J6QVM2-F1
#
_cell.length_a   1.000
_cell.length_b   1.000
_cell.length_c   1.000
_cell.angle_alpha   90.00
_cell.angle_beta   90.00
_cell.angle_gamma   90.00
#
_symmetry.space_group_name_H-M   'P 1'
#
loop_
_entity.id
_entity.type
_entity.pdbx_description
1 polymer ?
#
loop_
_entity_poly.entity_id
_entity_poly.type
_entity_poly.pdbx_seq_one_letter_code
_entity_poly.pdbx_strand_id
1 'polypeptide(L)'
;MYVLLDIEIRPQYALDDDEMDRFSRSMRKVVDEFDIEFNKYRVRRRHYYSYKIKNTDEDYERFMEFHETYKRKLDIVVYAYTEYEEQDYVNAVAFELRFKNQCYYYDEGYDCEKYDCMKLESAALGQWYPMSPIYIKLPTKTRKAFDRMEGANTPALENYISPKLYEYLISCGISAEYFKEAYKKGKEHEIVAYRLWGREHVLPAESFFPFNKDYDDAWCYDPDTGYVKWVRDEDDDGEDMEHWEFCFNGQLEPLFPIITKKGVEALTYVNDSFEAMGNIRSTIISPKLFDLIQEKVPSVMKYTIPIFLGEPPEYIKAPVAPWKGEYD
;
A
#
# COMPACT_ATOMS: atom_id res chain seq x y z
N MET A 1 7.34 3.97 -14.83
CA MET A 1 7.03 4.34 -13.42
C MET A 1 7.56 5.72 -13.09
N TYR A 2 6.77 6.53 -12.39
CA TYR A 2 7.18 7.87 -11.92
C TYR A 2 6.52 8.23 -10.58
N VAL A 3 7.06 9.25 -9.93
CA VAL A 3 6.50 9.82 -8.70
C VAL A 3 5.57 10.93 -9.06
N LEU A 4 4.32 10.88 -8.60
CA LEU A 4 3.40 11.99 -8.63
C LEU A 4 3.36 12.64 -7.25
N LEU A 5 3.72 13.92 -7.18
CA LEU A 5 3.56 14.77 -6.01
C LEU A 5 2.21 15.48 -6.09
N ASP A 6 1.36 15.25 -5.09
CA ASP A 6 0.16 16.03 -4.81
C ASP A 6 0.49 17.04 -3.72
N ILE A 7 0.57 18.30 -4.12
CA ILE A 7 1.13 19.36 -3.31
C ILE A 7 0.00 20.27 -2.87
N GLU A 8 -0.06 20.54 -1.57
CA GLU A 8 -0.98 21.52 -0.98
C GLU A 8 -0.18 22.59 -0.23
N ILE A 9 -0.38 23.85 -0.60
CA ILE A 9 0.26 24.99 0.09
C ILE A 9 -0.73 25.59 1.08
N ARG A 10 -0.33 25.69 2.34
CA ARG A 10 -1.14 26.14 3.46
C ARG A 10 -0.41 27.19 4.31
N PRO A 11 -1.14 28.04 5.05
CA PRO A 11 -0.57 28.86 6.11
C PRO A 11 -0.10 27.98 7.27
N GLN A 12 1.06 28.29 7.86
CA GLN A 12 1.71 27.49 8.92
C GLN A 12 0.88 27.26 10.21
N TYR A 13 -0.24 27.98 10.37
CA TYR A 13 -1.10 27.91 11.57
C TYR A 13 -2.58 27.69 11.24
N ALA A 14 -2.92 27.21 10.03
CA ALA A 14 -4.31 26.92 9.70
C ALA A 14 -4.79 25.70 10.51
N LEU A 15 -5.63 25.95 11.54
CA LEU A 15 -6.18 24.91 12.42
C LEU A 15 -7.50 24.33 11.90
N ASP A 16 -8.12 24.98 10.90
CA ASP A 16 -9.36 24.54 10.25
C ASP A 16 -9.42 24.92 8.76
N ASP A 17 -10.40 24.37 8.05
CA ASP A 17 -10.65 24.58 6.62
C ASP A 17 -10.91 26.07 6.25
N ASP A 18 -11.37 26.90 7.21
CA ASP A 18 -11.74 28.30 6.99
C ASP A 18 -10.53 29.25 7.08
N GLU A 19 -9.42 28.79 7.67
CA GLU A 19 -8.16 29.52 7.78
C GLU A 19 -7.13 29.18 6.69
N MET A 20 -7.38 28.13 5.89
CA MET A 20 -6.52 27.63 4.81
C MET A 20 -6.15 28.69 3.74
N ASP A 21 -6.88 29.81 3.64
CA ASP A 21 -6.63 30.87 2.66
C ASP A 21 -6.02 32.16 3.26
N ARG A 22 -5.76 32.19 4.57
CA ARG A 22 -5.31 33.40 5.29
C ARG A 22 -3.79 33.55 5.31
N PHE A 23 -3.19 33.73 4.14
CA PHE A 23 -1.76 34.04 4.05
C PHE A 23 -1.46 35.47 4.52
N SER A 24 -0.39 35.64 5.31
CA SER A 24 0.18 36.97 5.56
C SER A 24 0.64 37.62 4.25
N ARG A 25 0.77 38.95 4.18
CA ARG A 25 1.22 39.64 2.95
C ARG A 25 2.55 39.12 2.40
N SER A 26 3.49 38.78 3.29
CA SER A 26 4.78 38.21 2.90
C SER A 26 4.67 36.78 2.38
N MET A 27 3.80 35.95 2.98
CA MET A 27 3.52 34.60 2.48
C MET A 27 2.79 34.65 1.14
N ARG A 28 1.82 35.55 1.01
CA ARG A 28 0.99 35.71 -0.18
C ARG A 28 1.83 35.99 -1.42
N LYS A 29 2.87 36.83 -1.29
CA LYS A 29 3.80 37.11 -2.38
C LYS A 29 4.51 35.84 -2.87
N VAL A 30 4.98 34.99 -1.95
CA VAL A 30 5.64 33.72 -2.28
C VAL A 30 4.65 32.75 -2.94
N VAL A 31 3.42 32.67 -2.43
CA VAL A 31 2.36 31.81 -3.00
C VAL A 31 1.94 32.27 -4.39
N ASP A 32 1.80 33.57 -4.62
CA ASP A 32 1.44 34.11 -5.94
C ASP A 32 2.59 33.90 -6.95
N GLU A 33 3.86 34.03 -6.53
CA GLU A 33 5.03 33.69 -7.37
C GLU A 33 5.03 32.20 -7.74
N PHE A 34 4.77 31.31 -6.77
CA PHE A 34 4.62 29.88 -7.02
C PHE A 34 3.46 29.56 -7.96
N ASP A 35 2.28 30.16 -7.75
CA ASP A 35 1.10 29.89 -8.59
C ASP A 35 1.34 30.34 -10.04
N ILE A 36 2.05 31.45 -10.26
CA ILE A 36 2.42 31.88 -11.62
C ILE A 36 3.32 30.84 -12.31
N GLU A 37 4.31 30.33 -11.59
CA GLU A 37 5.30 29.40 -12.12
C GLU A 37 4.69 27.99 -12.36
N PHE A 38 3.92 27.49 -11.40
CA PHE A 38 3.40 26.11 -11.40
C PHE A 38 1.92 26.01 -11.83
N ASN A 39 1.30 27.08 -12.33
CA ASN A 39 -0.13 27.08 -12.72
C ASN A 39 -0.51 25.93 -13.65
N LYS A 40 0.40 25.49 -14.54
CA LYS A 40 0.15 24.39 -15.49
C LYS A 40 -0.10 23.05 -14.79
N TYR A 41 0.36 22.89 -13.55
CA TYR A 41 0.17 21.69 -12.72
C TYR A 41 -1.03 21.80 -11.77
N ARG A 42 -1.73 22.93 -11.77
CA ARG A 42 -2.81 23.21 -10.82
C ARG A 42 -3.98 22.26 -11.02
N VAL A 43 -4.45 21.69 -9.91
CA VAL A 43 -5.63 20.81 -9.88
C VAL A 43 -6.78 21.53 -9.24
N ARG A 44 -7.95 21.49 -9.88
CA ARG A 44 -9.16 22.09 -9.32
C ARG A 44 -9.70 21.22 -8.18
N ARG A 45 -9.34 21.55 -6.94
CA ARG A 45 -9.85 20.94 -5.70
C ARG A 45 -10.65 21.95 -4.87
N ARG A 46 -11.16 21.50 -3.72
CA ARG A 46 -11.87 22.36 -2.76
C ARG A 46 -10.93 23.44 -2.17
N HIS A 47 -9.62 23.23 -2.20
CA HIS A 47 -8.60 24.16 -1.70
C HIS A 47 -7.91 24.87 -2.87
N TYR A 48 -7.55 26.15 -2.70
CA TYR A 48 -7.15 27.02 -3.81
C TYR A 48 -5.74 26.73 -4.38
N TYR A 49 -4.86 26.05 -3.64
CA TYR A 49 -3.45 25.80 -4.00
C TYR A 49 -3.09 24.32 -3.98
N SER A 50 -3.68 23.56 -4.89
CA SER A 50 -3.35 22.13 -5.09
C SER A 50 -2.69 21.92 -6.45
N TYR A 51 -1.59 21.17 -6.49
CA TYR A 51 -0.79 20.93 -7.69
C TYR A 51 -0.42 19.45 -7.83
N LYS A 52 -0.23 19.01 -9.08
CA LYS A 52 0.20 17.66 -9.42
C LYS A 52 1.42 17.70 -10.33
N ILE A 53 2.59 17.31 -9.80
CA ILE A 53 3.89 17.35 -10.50
C ILE A 53 4.49 15.95 -10.52
N LYS A 54 5.03 15.53 -11.65
CA LYS A 54 5.77 14.26 -11.78
C LYS A 54 7.27 14.49 -11.64
N ASN A 55 8.01 13.50 -11.13
CA ASN A 55 9.48 13.55 -11.13
C ASN A 55 10.12 13.56 -12.53
N THR A 56 9.35 13.27 -13.57
CA THR A 56 9.77 13.39 -14.97
C THR A 56 9.47 14.76 -15.58
N ASP A 57 8.78 15.64 -14.86
CA ASP A 57 8.45 16.98 -15.35
C ASP A 57 9.67 17.91 -15.25
N GLU A 58 9.82 18.81 -16.24
CA GLU A 58 10.96 19.73 -16.33
C GLU A 58 11.14 20.66 -15.11
N ASP A 59 10.05 20.92 -14.39
CA ASP A 59 10.03 21.82 -13.23
C ASP A 59 10.09 21.07 -11.88
N TYR A 60 10.28 19.75 -11.87
CA TYR A 60 10.34 18.97 -10.62
C TYR A 60 11.47 19.45 -9.70
N GLU A 61 12.69 19.60 -10.21
CA GLU A 61 13.83 20.09 -9.43
C GLU A 61 13.58 21.51 -8.88
N ARG A 62 12.93 22.36 -9.67
CA ARG A 62 12.54 23.71 -9.23
C ARG A 62 11.51 23.67 -8.10
N PHE A 63 10.56 22.74 -8.17
CA PHE A 63 9.62 22.51 -7.07
C PHE A 63 10.37 22.07 -5.80
N MET A 64 11.34 21.16 -5.91
CA MET A 64 12.12 20.69 -4.76
C MET A 64 12.96 21.83 -4.16
N GLU A 65 13.60 22.67 -4.98
CA GLU A 65 14.30 23.89 -4.54
C GLU A 65 13.36 24.85 -3.81
N PHE A 66 12.14 25.07 -4.33
CA PHE A 66 11.13 25.88 -3.68
C PHE A 66 10.71 25.27 -2.33
N HIS A 67 10.40 23.98 -2.29
CA HIS A 67 10.02 23.27 -1.07
C HIS A 67 11.10 23.45 0.01
N GLU A 68 12.36 23.17 -0.30
CA GLU A 68 13.46 23.32 0.65
C GLU A 68 13.67 24.76 1.11
N THR A 69 13.51 25.73 0.21
CA THR A 69 13.66 27.16 0.52
C THR A 69 12.55 27.68 1.45
N TYR A 70 11.32 27.19 1.29
CA TYR A 70 10.13 27.78 1.91
C TYR A 70 9.42 26.91 2.94
N LYS A 71 9.79 25.64 3.15
CA LYS A 71 9.17 24.73 4.14
C LYS A 71 9.17 25.24 5.58
N ARG A 72 10.04 26.20 5.93
CA ARG A 72 10.04 26.85 7.26
C ARG A 72 9.09 28.05 7.36
N LYS A 73 8.61 28.58 6.24
CA LYS A 73 7.77 29.79 6.12
C LYS A 73 6.34 29.49 5.67
N LEU A 74 6.14 28.39 4.95
CA LEU A 74 4.85 27.89 4.48
C LEU A 74 4.70 26.45 4.96
N ASP A 75 3.47 26.04 5.24
CA ASP A 75 3.16 24.63 5.38
C ASP A 75 2.93 24.06 3.97
N ILE A 76 3.89 23.27 3.49
CA ILE A 76 3.86 22.66 2.15
C ILE A 76 3.67 21.16 2.36
N VAL A 77 2.41 20.73 2.24
CA VAL A 77 2.07 19.32 2.40
C VAL A 77 2.30 18.63 1.06
N VAL A 78 3.18 17.64 1.04
CA VAL A 78 3.50 16.86 -0.16
C VAL A 78 3.08 15.42 0.08
N TYR A 79 2.08 14.96 -0.68
CA TYR A 79 1.75 13.55 -0.76
C TYR A 79 2.37 12.96 -2.03
N ALA A 80 3.32 12.05 -1.88
CA ALA A 80 3.91 11.35 -3.00
C ALA A 80 3.15 10.05 -3.28
N TYR A 81 2.94 9.75 -4.56
CA TYR A 81 2.31 8.53 -5.05
C TYR A 81 3.11 7.93 -6.20
N THR A 82 3.30 6.61 -6.19
CA THR A 82 3.95 5.93 -7.31
C THR A 82 2.89 5.66 -8.36
N GLU A 83 3.07 6.24 -9.55
CA GLU A 83 2.24 5.94 -10.71
C GLU A 83 3.01 4.98 -11.64
N TYR A 84 2.38 3.84 -11.91
CA TYR A 84 2.89 2.81 -12.80
C TYR A 84 2.31 2.98 -14.20
N GLU A 85 3.17 2.79 -15.20
CA GLU A 85 2.86 2.82 -16.62
C GLU A 85 2.57 1.42 -17.13
N GLU A 86 1.93 1.30 -18.29
CA GLU A 86 1.58 0.00 -18.89
C GLU A 86 2.79 -0.95 -19.01
N GLN A 87 3.96 -0.43 -19.37
CA GLN A 87 5.18 -1.22 -19.48
C GLN A 87 5.64 -1.77 -18.12
N ASP A 88 5.33 -1.11 -17.00
CA ASP A 88 5.65 -1.60 -15.67
C ASP A 88 4.84 -2.87 -15.35
N TYR A 89 3.56 -2.92 -15.74
CA TYR A 89 2.74 -4.12 -15.61
C TYR A 89 3.22 -5.26 -16.51
N VAL A 90 3.70 -4.96 -17.72
CA VAL A 90 4.28 -5.97 -18.63
C VAL A 90 5.56 -6.56 -18.05
N ASN A 91 6.37 -5.76 -17.36
CA ASN A 91 7.65 -6.17 -16.79
C ASN A 91 7.53 -6.83 -15.40
N ALA A 92 6.37 -6.72 -14.76
CA ALA A 92 6.13 -7.26 -13.43
C ALA A 92 6.16 -8.79 -13.43
N VAL A 93 6.73 -9.36 -12.37
CA VAL A 93 6.78 -10.81 -12.16
C VAL A 93 5.73 -11.30 -11.17
N ALA A 94 5.13 -10.38 -10.42
CA ALA A 94 4.01 -10.60 -9.50
C ALA A 94 3.27 -9.27 -9.27
N PHE A 95 2.16 -9.34 -8.57
CA PHE A 95 1.34 -8.17 -8.26
C PHE A 95 0.83 -8.21 -6.82
N GLU A 96 0.95 -7.11 -6.09
CA GLU A 96 0.20 -6.89 -4.86
C GLU A 96 -1.20 -6.39 -5.23
N LEU A 97 -2.19 -7.28 -5.19
CA LEU A 97 -3.53 -6.98 -5.69
C LEU A 97 -4.23 -5.99 -4.77
N ARG A 98 -4.86 -4.97 -5.37
CA ARG A 98 -5.75 -4.06 -4.65
C ARG A 98 -6.94 -3.66 -5.51
N PHE A 99 -8.11 -3.55 -4.89
CA PHE A 99 -9.31 -3.00 -5.50
C PHE A 99 -9.66 -1.60 -4.97
N LYS A 100 -10.41 -0.86 -5.79
CA LYS A 100 -10.98 0.44 -5.42
C LYS A 100 -11.97 0.36 -4.25
N ASN A 101 -12.80 -0.68 -4.26
CA ASN A 101 -13.92 -0.80 -3.33
C ASN A 101 -13.44 -1.39 -2.00
N GLN A 102 -14.21 -1.14 -0.94
CA GLN A 102 -13.88 -1.58 0.41
C GLN A 102 -14.96 -2.51 0.97
N CYS A 103 -14.55 -3.41 1.85
CA CYS A 103 -15.39 -4.28 2.68
C CYS A 103 -14.80 -4.36 4.10
N TYR A 104 -15.55 -4.91 5.05
CA TYR A 104 -15.17 -4.91 6.46
C TYR A 104 -15.56 -6.22 7.12
N TYR A 105 -14.82 -6.64 8.14
CA TYR A 105 -15.28 -7.73 9.00
C TYR A 105 -16.42 -7.28 9.92
N TYR A 106 -17.26 -8.21 10.34
CA TYR A 106 -18.21 -7.93 11.43
C TYR A 106 -17.53 -7.87 12.81
N ASP A 107 -16.35 -8.46 12.95
CA ASP A 107 -15.57 -8.48 14.20
C ASP A 107 -14.79 -7.18 14.47
N GLU A 108 -14.73 -6.27 13.49
CA GLU A 108 -14.06 -4.97 13.59
C GLU A 108 -15.08 -3.87 13.97
N GLY A 109 -15.14 -3.46 15.24
CA GLY A 109 -15.93 -2.28 15.65
C GLY A 109 -16.39 -2.24 17.12
N TYR A 110 -16.93 -1.08 17.54
CA TYR A 110 -17.44 -0.80 18.89
C TYR A 110 -18.83 -1.40 19.20
N ASP A 111 -19.52 -1.93 18.18
CA ASP A 111 -20.87 -2.53 18.30
C ASP A 111 -20.75 -4.06 18.28
N CYS A 112 -19.96 -4.56 19.24
CA CYS A 112 -19.24 -5.83 19.27
C CYS A 112 -20.13 -7.10 19.28
N GLU A 113 -20.78 -7.43 18.17
CA GLU A 113 -21.20 -8.82 17.94
C GLU A 113 -20.04 -9.60 17.32
N LYS A 114 -19.40 -10.44 18.12
CA LYS A 114 -18.28 -11.29 17.68
C LYS A 114 -18.81 -12.53 16.96
N TYR A 115 -18.32 -12.74 15.75
CA TYR A 115 -18.48 -13.96 14.97
C TYR A 115 -17.24 -14.86 15.05
N ASP A 116 -16.21 -14.42 15.79
CA ASP A 116 -14.92 -15.10 15.99
C ASP A 116 -14.31 -15.56 14.64
N CYS A 117 -14.53 -14.76 13.60
CA CYS A 117 -14.00 -14.99 12.27
C CYS A 117 -12.61 -14.39 12.10
N MET A 118 -12.04 -13.79 13.14
CA MET A 118 -10.64 -13.35 13.20
C MET A 118 -9.88 -14.09 14.31
N LYS A 119 -8.62 -14.45 14.05
CA LYS A 119 -7.69 -15.04 15.02
C LYS A 119 -6.41 -14.22 15.11
N LEU A 120 -5.95 -13.99 16.33
CA LEU A 120 -4.61 -13.44 16.56
C LEU A 120 -3.56 -14.47 16.12
N GLU A 121 -2.82 -14.16 15.06
CA GLU A 121 -1.73 -14.99 14.55
C GLU A 121 -0.39 -14.59 15.16
N SER A 122 -0.14 -13.29 15.33
CA SER A 122 1.03 -12.78 16.04
C SER A 122 0.58 -11.80 17.13
N ALA A 123 0.78 -12.20 18.39
CA ALA A 123 0.50 -11.32 19.54
C ALA A 123 1.49 -10.16 19.61
N ALA A 124 2.74 -10.39 19.19
CA ALA A 124 3.78 -9.36 19.16
C ALA A 124 3.46 -8.24 18.15
N LEU A 125 2.90 -8.60 16.98
CA LEU A 125 2.54 -7.64 15.93
C LEU A 125 1.09 -7.17 16.01
N GLY A 126 0.31 -7.66 16.97
CA GLY A 126 -1.13 -7.39 17.06
C GLY A 126 -1.92 -7.86 15.83
N GLN A 127 -1.42 -8.88 15.13
CA GLN A 127 -1.92 -9.25 13.80
C GLN A 127 -3.06 -10.25 13.87
N TRP A 128 -4.18 -9.88 13.24
CA TRP A 128 -5.36 -10.71 13.11
C TRP A 128 -5.50 -11.25 11.71
N TYR A 129 -5.96 -12.49 11.61
CA TYR A 129 -6.15 -13.18 10.35
C TYR A 129 -7.52 -13.87 10.30
N PRO A 130 -8.22 -13.87 9.15
CA PRO A 130 -9.54 -14.46 9.06
C PRO A 130 -9.52 -15.99 9.19
N MET A 131 -10.48 -16.52 9.93
CA MET A 131 -10.79 -17.93 10.03
C MET A 131 -12.12 -18.23 9.34
N SER A 132 -12.24 -19.46 8.84
CA SER A 132 -13.50 -19.95 8.31
C SER A 132 -14.44 -20.36 9.47
N PRO A 133 -15.74 -20.04 9.41
CA PRO A 133 -16.43 -19.24 8.39
C PRO A 133 -16.10 -17.73 8.47
N ILE A 134 -15.94 -17.10 7.30
CA ILE A 134 -15.57 -15.68 7.17
C ILE A 134 -16.84 -14.84 7.02
N TYR A 135 -17.01 -13.81 7.85
CA TYR A 135 -18.17 -12.91 7.78
C TYR A 135 -17.78 -11.47 7.44
N ILE A 136 -18.31 -10.97 6.31
CA ILE A 136 -17.99 -9.61 5.84
C ILE A 136 -19.24 -8.76 5.60
N LYS A 137 -19.06 -7.46 5.82
CA LYS A 137 -20.01 -6.40 5.48
C LYS A 137 -19.58 -5.75 4.17
N LEU A 138 -20.46 -5.87 3.17
CA LEU A 138 -20.34 -5.15 1.90
C LEU A 138 -21.16 -3.85 1.94
N PRO A 139 -20.51 -2.67 1.89
CA PRO A 139 -21.19 -1.39 1.68
C PRO A 139 -22.04 -1.40 0.40
N THR A 140 -23.06 -0.54 0.35
CA THR A 140 -23.98 -0.47 -0.80
C THR A 140 -23.27 -0.25 -2.13
N LYS A 141 -22.23 0.58 -2.17
CA LYS A 141 -21.42 0.82 -3.38
C LYS A 141 -20.69 -0.46 -3.81
N THR A 142 -20.06 -1.16 -2.87
CA THR A 142 -19.34 -2.41 -3.11
C THR A 142 -20.28 -3.53 -3.57
N ARG A 143 -21.47 -3.65 -2.99
CA ARG A 143 -22.47 -4.63 -3.43
C ARG A 143 -22.87 -4.43 -4.90
N LYS A 144 -23.14 -3.18 -5.29
CA LYS A 144 -23.43 -2.83 -6.69
C LYS A 144 -22.23 -3.10 -7.62
N ALA A 145 -21.01 -3.01 -7.12
CA ALA A 145 -19.81 -3.35 -7.87
C ALA A 145 -19.67 -4.86 -8.07
N PHE A 146 -20.00 -5.65 -7.06
CA PHE A 146 -19.93 -7.11 -7.12
C PHE A 146 -20.88 -7.70 -8.19
N ASP A 147 -22.02 -7.06 -8.43
CA ASP A 147 -22.93 -7.41 -9.53
C ASP A 147 -22.26 -7.37 -10.93
N ARG A 148 -21.16 -6.61 -11.06
CA ARG A 148 -20.36 -6.40 -12.28
C ARG A 148 -18.98 -7.11 -12.25
N MET A 149 -18.84 -8.20 -11.51
CA MET A 149 -17.57 -8.96 -11.42
C MET A 149 -16.40 -8.17 -10.78
N GLU A 150 -16.64 -7.12 -10.01
CA GLU A 150 -15.57 -6.39 -9.32
C GLU A 150 -15.13 -7.08 -8.01
N GLY A 151 -13.99 -6.63 -7.46
CA GLY A 151 -13.51 -6.98 -6.13
C GLY A 151 -13.51 -5.80 -5.14
N ALA A 152 -13.08 -6.09 -3.92
CA ALA A 152 -12.93 -5.15 -2.82
C ALA A 152 -11.80 -5.59 -1.89
N ASN A 153 -11.26 -4.64 -1.12
CA ASN A 153 -10.28 -4.92 -0.07
C ASN A 153 -10.88 -4.69 1.32
N THR A 154 -10.30 -5.27 2.36
CA THR A 154 -10.45 -4.77 3.73
C THR A 154 -9.47 -3.61 3.99
N PRO A 155 -9.63 -2.84 5.09
CA PRO A 155 -8.61 -1.88 5.53
C PRO A 155 -7.23 -2.52 5.74
N ALA A 156 -7.19 -3.80 6.14
CA ALA A 156 -5.99 -4.62 6.25
C ALA A 156 -5.53 -5.21 4.90
N LEU A 157 -5.98 -4.65 3.77
CA LEU A 157 -5.57 -5.02 2.40
C LEU A 157 -5.87 -6.46 1.97
N GLU A 158 -6.77 -7.16 2.65
CA GLU A 158 -7.19 -8.50 2.23
C GLU A 158 -8.18 -8.42 1.09
N ASN A 159 -7.97 -9.24 0.06
CA ASN A 159 -8.68 -9.13 -1.21
C ASN A 159 -9.87 -10.08 -1.31
N TYR A 160 -11.02 -9.54 -1.71
CA TYR A 160 -12.27 -10.24 -1.94
C TYR A 160 -12.78 -10.00 -3.35
N ILE A 161 -13.24 -11.06 -4.00
CA ILE A 161 -13.85 -11.00 -5.33
C ILE A 161 -15.32 -11.40 -5.29
N SER A 162 -16.10 -10.91 -6.25
CA SER A 162 -17.51 -11.29 -6.35
C SER A 162 -17.68 -12.74 -6.82
N PRO A 163 -18.82 -13.39 -6.51
CA PRO A 163 -19.10 -14.76 -6.98
C PRO A 163 -19.00 -14.93 -8.49
N LYS A 164 -19.42 -13.93 -9.27
CA LYS A 164 -19.33 -13.99 -10.74
C LYS A 164 -17.88 -13.94 -11.24
N LEU A 165 -17.01 -13.16 -10.58
CA LEU A 165 -15.59 -13.13 -10.92
C LEU A 165 -14.93 -14.45 -10.55
N TYR A 166 -15.26 -15.01 -9.38
CA TYR A 166 -14.83 -16.35 -8.96
C TYR A 166 -15.21 -17.42 -10.00
N GLU A 167 -16.48 -17.49 -10.41
CA GLU A 167 -16.95 -18.46 -11.41
C GLU A 167 -16.18 -18.35 -12.73
N TYR A 168 -15.91 -17.13 -13.19
CA TYR A 168 -15.09 -16.88 -14.37
C TYR A 168 -13.65 -17.42 -14.19
N LEU A 169 -13.00 -17.11 -13.06
CA LEU A 169 -11.63 -17.57 -12.80
C LEU A 169 -11.54 -19.11 -12.71
N ILE A 170 -12.52 -19.76 -12.07
CA ILE A 170 -12.62 -21.23 -12.08
C ILE A 170 -12.79 -21.76 -13.51
N SER A 171 -13.63 -21.13 -14.33
CA SER A 171 -13.81 -21.55 -15.73
C SER A 171 -12.55 -21.38 -16.58
N CYS A 172 -11.68 -20.44 -16.21
CA CYS A 172 -10.36 -20.24 -16.81
C CYS A 172 -9.28 -21.19 -16.26
N GLY A 173 -9.64 -22.12 -15.35
CA GLY A 173 -8.76 -23.16 -14.84
C GLY A 173 -7.95 -22.75 -13.60
N ILE A 174 -8.34 -21.68 -12.89
CA ILE A 174 -7.78 -21.38 -11.57
C ILE A 174 -8.37 -22.37 -10.55
N SER A 175 -7.51 -22.95 -9.71
CA SER A 175 -7.92 -23.94 -8.71
C SER A 175 -8.81 -23.30 -7.63
N ALA A 176 -9.82 -24.04 -7.18
CA ALA A 176 -10.72 -23.61 -6.11
C ALA A 176 -10.00 -23.43 -4.74
N GLU A 177 -8.82 -24.02 -4.57
CA GLU A 177 -8.02 -23.93 -3.32
C GLU A 177 -7.60 -22.49 -2.98
N TYR A 178 -7.46 -21.63 -4.00
CA TYR A 178 -7.07 -20.22 -3.85
C TYR A 178 -8.23 -19.31 -3.45
N PHE A 179 -9.40 -19.87 -3.14
CA PHE A 179 -10.59 -19.10 -2.80
C PHE A 179 -11.24 -19.62 -1.54
N LYS A 180 -11.61 -18.69 -0.65
CA LYS A 180 -12.37 -19.02 0.55
C LYS A 180 -13.69 -18.27 0.59
N GLU A 181 -14.77 -19.01 0.77
CA GLU A 181 -16.13 -18.46 0.86
C GLU A 181 -16.25 -17.47 2.02
N ALA A 182 -16.94 -16.36 1.76
CA ALA A 182 -17.31 -15.38 2.77
C ALA A 182 -18.80 -15.07 2.70
N TYR A 183 -19.40 -14.88 3.87
CA TYR A 183 -20.84 -14.80 4.07
C TYR A 183 -21.25 -13.47 4.65
N LYS A 184 -22.53 -13.17 4.53
CA LYS A 184 -23.16 -12.03 5.22
C LYS A 184 -23.88 -12.53 6.48
N LYS A 185 -23.81 -11.75 7.56
CA LYS A 185 -24.64 -11.91 8.76
C LYS A 185 -26.11 -12.20 8.44
N GLY A 186 -26.69 -13.20 9.09
CA GLY A 186 -28.08 -13.64 8.96
C GLY A 186 -28.40 -14.35 7.64
N LYS A 187 -27.36 -14.64 6.85
CA LYS A 187 -27.42 -15.37 5.58
C LYS A 187 -26.20 -16.28 5.48
N GLU A 188 -25.98 -17.09 6.50
CA GLU A 188 -24.79 -17.94 6.68
C GLU A 188 -24.64 -19.00 5.58
N HIS A 189 -25.71 -19.26 4.81
CA HIS A 189 -25.71 -20.18 3.67
C HIS A 189 -25.52 -19.49 2.30
N GLU A 190 -25.48 -18.15 2.26
CA GLU A 190 -25.35 -17.38 1.02
C GLU A 190 -23.93 -16.82 0.91
N ILE A 191 -23.16 -17.36 -0.03
CA ILE A 191 -21.83 -16.86 -0.36
C ILE A 191 -21.98 -15.48 -1.01
N VAL A 192 -21.44 -14.45 -0.37
CA VAL A 192 -21.51 -13.07 -0.88
C VAL A 192 -20.21 -12.62 -1.53
N ALA A 193 -19.11 -13.31 -1.25
CA ALA A 193 -17.78 -13.05 -1.80
C ALA A 193 -16.88 -14.27 -1.66
N TYR A 194 -15.75 -14.24 -2.35
CA TYR A 194 -14.64 -15.16 -2.14
C TYR A 194 -13.39 -14.36 -1.77
N ARG A 195 -12.75 -14.68 -0.64
CA ARG A 195 -11.41 -14.19 -0.30
C ARG A 195 -10.40 -14.88 -1.19
N LEU A 196 -9.44 -14.13 -1.74
CA LEU A 196 -8.23 -14.72 -2.30
C LEU A 196 -7.40 -15.31 -1.15
N TRP A 197 -7.14 -16.62 -1.22
CA TRP A 197 -6.66 -17.41 -0.10
C TRP A 197 -5.25 -17.94 -0.37
N GLY A 198 -4.24 -17.17 0.05
CA GLY A 198 -2.83 -17.54 -0.08
C GLY A 198 -2.25 -18.28 1.13
N ARG A 199 -3.07 -18.65 2.12
CA ARG A 199 -2.60 -19.15 3.43
C ARG A 199 -1.71 -20.39 3.35
N GLU A 200 -1.97 -21.28 2.39
CA GLU A 200 -1.15 -22.48 2.17
C GLU A 200 0.11 -22.19 1.33
N HIS A 201 0.27 -20.95 0.86
CA HIS A 201 1.28 -20.49 -0.09
C HIS A 201 1.93 -19.18 0.39
N VAL A 202 2.30 -19.12 1.67
CA VAL A 202 2.98 -17.94 2.22
C VAL A 202 4.38 -17.84 1.64
N LEU A 203 4.68 -16.71 0.98
CA LEU A 203 6.03 -16.40 0.54
C LEU A 203 6.88 -16.05 1.75
N PRO A 204 8.01 -16.73 2.01
CA PRO A 204 8.85 -16.45 3.17
C PRO A 204 9.52 -15.07 3.08
N ALA A 205 10.01 -14.54 4.20
CA ALA A 205 10.60 -13.19 4.29
C ALA A 205 11.69 -12.95 3.23
N GLU A 206 12.54 -13.94 2.99
CA GLU A 206 13.66 -13.89 2.05
C GLU A 206 13.21 -13.88 0.57
N SER A 207 11.91 -14.01 0.33
CA SER A 207 11.31 -13.80 -0.99
C SER A 207 11.29 -12.34 -1.36
N PHE A 208 11.35 -11.44 -0.39
CA PHE A 208 11.17 -10.02 -0.64
C PHE A 208 12.43 -9.24 -0.26
N PHE A 209 12.78 -8.29 -1.13
CA PHE A 209 13.53 -7.12 -0.71
C PHE A 209 12.54 -5.97 -0.67
N PRO A 210 12.37 -5.33 0.48
CA PRO A 210 11.44 -4.23 0.62
C PRO A 210 11.72 -3.16 -0.43
N PHE A 211 12.99 -2.80 -0.66
CA PHE A 211 13.38 -1.75 -1.60
C PHE A 211 14.70 -2.00 -2.34
N ASN A 212 14.90 -1.26 -3.44
CA ASN A 212 16.04 -1.37 -4.37
C ASN A 212 17.28 -0.54 -4.00
N LYS A 213 17.35 0.05 -2.80
CA LYS A 213 18.43 0.95 -2.36
C LYS A 213 19.01 0.53 -1.00
N ASP A 214 20.28 0.88 -0.80
CA ASP A 214 21.01 0.76 0.46
C ASP A 214 20.57 1.89 1.40
N TYR A 215 20.05 1.53 2.57
CA TYR A 215 19.79 2.47 3.67
C TYR A 215 20.45 1.89 4.92
N ASP A 216 21.39 2.64 5.47
CA ASP A 216 22.20 2.23 6.63
C ASP A 216 21.36 2.05 7.91
N ASP A 217 20.19 2.71 7.99
CA ASP A 217 19.36 2.77 9.22
C ASP A 217 18.10 1.90 9.15
N ALA A 218 17.86 1.23 8.01
CA ALA A 218 16.51 0.81 7.62
C ALA A 218 16.10 -0.61 8.01
N TRP A 219 16.97 -1.47 8.54
CA TRP A 219 16.61 -2.89 8.71
C TRP A 219 17.16 -3.51 9.99
N CYS A 220 16.28 -3.79 10.95
CA CYS A 220 16.61 -4.59 12.12
C CYS A 220 15.98 -5.98 11.99
N TYR A 221 16.80 -7.01 11.79
CA TYR A 221 16.37 -8.40 12.00
C TYR A 221 16.31 -8.66 13.51
N ASP A 222 15.12 -8.95 14.01
CA ASP A 222 14.93 -9.44 15.38
C ASP A 222 15.17 -10.96 15.38
N PRO A 223 16.22 -11.46 16.06
CA PRO A 223 16.55 -12.88 16.09
C PRO A 223 15.62 -13.73 16.98
N ASP A 224 14.88 -13.12 17.90
CA ASP A 224 13.95 -13.83 18.80
C ASP A 224 12.61 -14.06 18.11
N THR A 225 12.21 -13.14 17.24
CA THR A 225 10.93 -13.19 16.52
C THR A 225 11.06 -13.54 15.03
N GLY A 226 12.24 -13.36 14.45
CA GLY A 226 12.54 -13.56 13.04
C GLY A 226 12.05 -12.45 12.11
N TYR A 227 11.59 -11.32 12.65
CA TYR A 227 11.04 -10.21 11.87
C TYR A 227 12.13 -9.26 11.36
N VAL A 228 11.86 -8.56 10.26
CA VAL A 228 12.70 -7.47 9.77
C VAL A 228 11.92 -6.16 9.93
N LYS A 229 12.36 -5.28 10.83
CA LYS A 229 11.73 -3.98 11.07
C LYS A 229 12.39 -2.90 10.22
N TRP A 230 11.57 -2.02 9.66
CA TRP A 230 12.03 -0.73 9.14
C TRP A 230 12.07 0.29 10.27
N VAL A 231 13.24 0.80 10.59
CA VAL A 231 13.44 1.90 11.53
C VAL A 231 13.90 3.09 10.70
N ARG A 232 13.34 4.27 10.96
CA ARG A 232 13.89 5.52 10.46
C ARG A 232 14.45 6.27 11.66
N ASP A 233 15.67 6.77 11.53
CA ASP A 233 16.37 7.50 12.58
C ASP A 233 15.52 8.66 13.14
N GLU A 234 15.64 8.81 14.46
CA GLU A 234 14.99 9.69 15.43
C GLU A 234 14.31 10.97 14.89
N ASP A 235 13.09 11.24 15.35
CA ASP A 235 12.53 12.60 15.34
C ASP A 235 13.37 13.51 16.28
N ASP A 236 13.26 14.85 16.10
CA ASP A 236 13.97 15.88 16.89
C ASP A 236 13.79 15.76 18.44
N ASP A 237 12.87 14.90 18.91
CA ASP A 237 12.60 14.59 20.32
C ASP A 237 13.22 13.25 20.81
N GLY A 238 13.97 12.52 19.97
CA GLY A 238 14.66 11.28 20.33
C GLY A 238 13.76 10.03 20.42
N GLU A 239 12.58 10.04 19.78
CA GLU A 239 11.72 8.86 19.67
C GLU A 239 11.76 8.28 18.25
N ASP A 240 12.00 6.96 18.16
CA ASP A 240 11.92 6.19 16.92
C ASP A 240 10.48 6.15 16.40
N MET A 241 10.19 6.84 15.31
CA MET A 241 8.86 6.82 14.70
C MET A 241 8.72 5.68 13.68
N GLU A 242 7.79 4.77 13.95
CA GLU A 242 7.43 3.66 13.07
C GLU A 242 6.60 4.14 11.87
N HIS A 243 7.26 4.44 10.75
CA HIS A 243 6.57 4.84 9.52
C HIS A 243 6.45 3.67 8.54
N TRP A 244 5.26 3.08 8.43
CA TRP A 244 4.93 2.07 7.43
C TRP A 244 4.56 2.71 6.07
N GLU A 245 5.44 3.53 5.50
CA GLU A 245 5.18 4.20 4.22
C GLU A 245 5.96 3.55 3.08
N PHE A 246 5.31 2.58 2.43
CA PHE A 246 5.86 1.69 1.41
C PHE A 246 6.34 2.31 0.09
N CYS A 247 6.41 3.64 -0.05
CA CYS A 247 6.41 4.22 -1.39
C CYS A 247 7.55 5.17 -1.69
N PHE A 248 8.18 5.77 -0.68
CA PHE A 248 9.14 6.86 -0.90
C PHE A 248 10.25 6.84 0.13
N ASN A 249 11.46 7.15 -0.32
CA ASN A 249 12.51 7.51 0.63
C ASN A 249 12.32 8.95 1.12
N GLY A 250 13.13 9.37 2.10
CA GLY A 250 13.16 10.75 2.58
C GLY A 250 13.46 11.80 1.49
N GLN A 251 13.78 11.39 0.27
CA GLN A 251 14.03 12.22 -0.92
C GLN A 251 12.90 12.15 -1.96
N LEU A 252 11.75 11.53 -1.64
CA LEU A 252 10.60 11.37 -2.54
C LEU A 252 10.91 10.61 -3.85
N GLU A 253 11.90 9.72 -3.84
CA GLU A 253 12.17 8.82 -4.96
C GLU A 253 11.30 7.56 -4.85
N PRO A 254 10.83 7.00 -6.00
CA PRO A 254 9.93 5.87 -5.98
C PRO A 254 10.67 4.65 -5.47
N LEU A 255 10.18 4.11 -4.36
CA LEU A 255 10.55 2.79 -3.92
C LEU A 255 9.52 1.79 -4.47
N PHE A 256 9.99 0.63 -4.89
CA PHE A 256 9.14 -0.41 -5.45
C PHE A 256 9.49 -1.77 -4.85
N PRO A 257 8.47 -2.62 -4.65
CA PRO A 257 8.67 -3.94 -4.08
C PRO A 257 9.48 -4.81 -5.04
N ILE A 258 10.51 -5.45 -4.51
CA ILE A 258 11.32 -6.42 -5.23
C ILE A 258 11.06 -7.81 -4.67
N ILE A 259 10.90 -8.77 -5.58
CA ILE A 259 10.90 -10.18 -5.26
C ILE A 259 12.20 -10.84 -5.74
N THR A 260 12.74 -11.74 -4.93
CA THR A 260 13.95 -12.48 -5.26
C THR A 260 13.66 -13.59 -6.25
N LYS A 261 14.70 -14.10 -6.93
CA LYS A 261 14.56 -15.28 -7.79
C LYS A 261 13.93 -16.48 -7.05
N LYS A 262 14.33 -16.71 -5.80
CA LYS A 262 13.74 -17.77 -4.96
C LYS A 262 12.27 -17.51 -4.66
N GLY A 263 11.90 -16.25 -4.39
CA GLY A 263 10.52 -15.84 -4.23
C GLY A 263 9.69 -16.11 -5.48
N VAL A 264 10.22 -15.77 -6.67
CA VAL A 264 9.56 -16.06 -7.96
C VAL A 264 9.36 -17.56 -8.16
N GLU A 265 10.35 -18.38 -7.82
CA GLU A 265 10.25 -19.85 -7.91
C GLU A 265 9.18 -20.42 -6.96
N ALA A 266 8.82 -19.71 -5.89
CA ALA A 266 7.80 -20.09 -4.92
C ALA A 266 6.40 -19.51 -5.21
N LEU A 267 6.27 -18.62 -6.21
CA LEU A 267 4.98 -18.03 -6.57
C LEU A 267 3.99 -19.08 -7.08
N THR A 268 2.75 -18.93 -6.62
CA THR A 268 1.58 -19.67 -7.11
C THR A 268 0.60 -18.68 -7.75
N TYR A 269 -0.66 -19.07 -7.96
CA TYR A 269 -1.67 -18.10 -8.42
C TYR A 269 -1.99 -17.04 -7.37
N VAL A 270 -2.09 -17.46 -6.10
CA VAL A 270 -2.36 -16.58 -4.96
C VAL A 270 -1.44 -16.99 -3.82
N ASN A 271 -0.68 -16.02 -3.35
CA ASN A 271 0.20 -16.12 -2.21
C ASN A 271 -0.22 -15.05 -1.19
N ASP A 272 0.03 -15.33 0.09
CA ASP A 272 0.09 -14.29 1.10
C ASP A 272 1.56 -13.94 1.33
N SER A 273 1.86 -12.65 1.49
CA SER A 273 3.21 -12.21 1.87
C SER A 273 3.54 -12.59 3.31
N PHE A 274 4.83 -12.69 3.63
CA PHE A 274 5.29 -12.80 5.01
C PHE A 274 5.12 -11.48 5.75
N GLU A 275 4.90 -11.56 7.06
CA GLU A 275 4.61 -10.43 7.98
C GLU A 275 5.80 -9.50 8.27
N ALA A 276 6.87 -9.52 7.47
CA ALA A 276 8.03 -8.63 7.68
C ALA A 276 7.81 -7.20 7.16
N MET A 277 6.66 -6.93 6.53
CA MET A 277 6.38 -5.68 5.82
C MET A 277 5.08 -5.07 6.30
N GLY A 278 5.10 -4.57 7.53
CA GLY A 278 3.91 -4.05 8.19
C GLY A 278 3.08 -5.18 8.74
N ASN A 279 2.18 -4.85 9.67
CA ASN A 279 1.34 -5.77 10.42
C ASN A 279 0.27 -6.47 9.52
N ILE A 280 0.50 -6.50 8.20
CA ILE A 280 -0.44 -6.80 7.13
C ILE A 280 0.19 -7.86 6.21
N ARG A 281 -0.53 -8.96 5.97
CA ARG A 281 -0.18 -9.92 4.90
C ARG A 281 -0.91 -9.52 3.62
N SER A 282 -0.24 -8.76 2.77
CA SER A 282 -0.77 -8.43 1.45
C SER A 282 -0.93 -9.69 0.58
N THR A 283 -2.00 -9.70 -0.23
CA THR A 283 -2.26 -10.74 -1.24
C THR A 283 -1.38 -10.50 -2.47
N ILE A 284 -0.47 -11.44 -2.74
CA ILE A 284 0.37 -11.44 -3.93
C ILE A 284 -0.22 -12.39 -4.96
N ILE A 285 -0.35 -11.97 -6.20
CA ILE A 285 -0.89 -12.79 -7.29
C ILE A 285 0.08 -12.91 -8.46
N SER A 286 -0.01 -14.02 -9.19
CA SER A 286 0.77 -14.21 -10.41
C SER A 286 0.29 -13.32 -11.55
N PRO A 287 1.14 -13.04 -12.55
CA PRO A 287 0.74 -12.29 -13.74
C PRO A 287 -0.45 -12.89 -14.46
N LYS A 288 -0.49 -14.23 -14.58
CA LYS A 288 -1.61 -14.91 -15.21
C LYS A 288 -2.94 -14.66 -14.49
N LEU A 289 -2.97 -14.65 -13.16
CA LEU A 289 -4.20 -14.34 -12.43
C LEU A 289 -4.56 -12.86 -12.58
N PHE A 290 -3.58 -11.97 -12.53
CA PHE A 290 -3.79 -10.54 -12.73
C PHE A 290 -4.42 -10.25 -14.09
N ASP A 291 -3.90 -10.82 -15.18
CA ASP A 291 -4.42 -10.62 -16.54
C ASP A 291 -5.89 -11.03 -16.66
N LEU A 292 -6.26 -12.18 -16.08
CA LEU A 292 -7.65 -12.65 -16.06
C LEU A 292 -8.57 -11.71 -15.28
N ILE A 293 -8.11 -11.21 -14.13
CA ILE A 293 -8.89 -10.23 -13.35
C ILE A 293 -9.00 -8.91 -14.12
N GLN A 294 -7.92 -8.42 -14.71
CA GLN A 294 -7.88 -7.18 -15.48
C GLN A 294 -8.81 -7.23 -16.71
N GLU A 295 -8.92 -8.37 -17.38
CA GLU A 295 -9.84 -8.57 -18.51
C GLU A 295 -11.28 -8.21 -18.14
N LYS A 296 -11.72 -8.57 -16.92
CA LYS A 296 -13.08 -8.30 -16.43
C LYS A 296 -13.18 -7.02 -15.61
N VAL A 297 -12.08 -6.60 -14.99
CA VAL A 297 -11.99 -5.44 -14.10
C VAL A 297 -10.82 -4.55 -14.51
N PRO A 298 -10.89 -3.82 -15.65
CA PRO A 298 -9.75 -3.03 -16.14
C PRO A 298 -9.27 -1.95 -15.16
N SER A 299 -10.17 -1.48 -14.28
CA SER A 299 -9.80 -0.49 -13.26
C SER A 299 -8.85 -1.03 -12.19
N VAL A 300 -8.66 -2.34 -12.07
CA VAL A 300 -7.77 -2.97 -11.07
C VAL A 300 -6.32 -2.53 -11.24
N MET A 301 -5.92 -2.25 -12.49
CA MET A 301 -4.60 -1.72 -12.86
C MET A 301 -4.30 -0.36 -12.23
N LYS A 302 -5.29 0.41 -11.75
CA LYS A 302 -5.03 1.71 -11.11
C LYS A 302 -4.66 1.61 -9.63
N TYR A 303 -4.85 0.44 -9.03
CA TYR A 303 -4.73 0.24 -7.58
C TYR A 303 -3.73 -0.85 -7.23
N THR A 304 -3.53 -1.80 -8.14
CA THR A 304 -2.59 -2.91 -7.98
C THR A 304 -1.16 -2.42 -8.12
N ILE A 305 -0.26 -2.97 -7.31
CA ILE A 305 1.16 -2.62 -7.34
C ILE A 305 1.93 -3.74 -8.07
N PRO A 306 2.65 -3.43 -9.18
CA PRO A 306 3.56 -4.39 -9.80
C PRO A 306 4.77 -4.67 -8.90
N ILE A 307 5.19 -5.92 -8.88
CA ILE A 307 6.37 -6.40 -8.15
C ILE A 307 7.39 -6.88 -9.16
N PHE A 308 8.64 -6.44 -9.00
CA PHE A 308 9.71 -6.65 -9.97
C PHE A 308 10.73 -7.68 -9.47
N LEU A 309 11.33 -8.42 -10.39
CA LEU A 309 12.47 -9.27 -10.07
C LEU A 309 13.70 -8.41 -9.80
N GLY A 310 14.40 -8.69 -8.72
CA GLY A 310 15.66 -8.03 -8.40
C GLY A 310 16.60 -8.93 -7.61
N GLU A 311 17.86 -8.49 -7.50
CA GLU A 311 18.86 -9.13 -6.66
C GLU A 311 18.91 -8.47 -5.28
N PRO A 312 19.26 -9.22 -4.22
CA PRO A 312 19.61 -8.63 -2.93
C PRO A 312 20.70 -7.58 -3.15
N PRO A 313 20.52 -6.35 -2.66
CA PRO A 313 21.62 -5.41 -2.66
C PRO A 313 22.80 -5.98 -1.83
N GLU A 314 24.03 -5.61 -2.20
CA GLU A 314 25.25 -6.31 -1.77
C GLU A 314 25.45 -6.30 -0.25
N TYR A 315 24.92 -5.31 0.46
CA TYR A 315 25.01 -5.18 1.92
C TYR A 315 24.23 -6.27 2.68
N ILE A 316 23.17 -6.85 2.10
CA ILE A 316 22.40 -7.95 2.72
C ILE A 316 23.15 -9.30 2.59
N LYS A 317 24.21 -9.37 1.75
CA LYS A 317 25.05 -10.56 1.63
C LYS A 317 26.08 -10.68 2.76
N ALA A 318 26.28 -9.63 3.57
CA ALA A 318 27.06 -9.74 4.79
C ALA A 318 26.22 -10.45 5.86
N PRO A 319 26.73 -11.47 6.58
CA PRO A 319 26.04 -11.96 7.77
C PRO A 319 25.88 -10.77 8.70
N VAL A 320 24.62 -10.36 8.93
CA VAL A 320 24.29 -9.34 9.92
C VAL A 320 24.87 -9.86 11.24
N ALA A 321 25.92 -9.21 11.73
CA ALA A 321 26.54 -9.61 12.98
C ALA A 321 25.45 -9.59 14.06
N PRO A 322 25.35 -10.61 14.93
CA PRO A 322 24.36 -10.61 15.98
C PRO A 322 24.53 -9.32 16.79
N TRP A 323 23.47 -8.51 16.83
CA TRP A 323 23.44 -7.28 17.61
C TRP A 323 23.68 -7.65 19.07
N LYS A 324 24.84 -7.24 19.60
CA LYS A 324 25.21 -7.39 21.01
C LYS A 324 24.93 -6.06 21.70
N GLY A 325 23.67 -5.70 21.85
CA GLY A 325 23.27 -4.65 22.77
C GLY A 325 22.86 -5.29 24.09
N GLU A 326 23.74 -5.23 25.08
CA GLU A 326 23.37 -5.41 26.47
C GLU A 326 22.47 -4.22 26.85
N TYR A 327 21.25 -4.49 27.29
CA TYR A 327 20.41 -3.48 27.94
C TYR A 327 20.91 -3.31 29.38
N ASP A 328 21.48 -2.14 29.69
CA ASP A 328 21.69 -1.64 31.05
C ASP A 328 20.45 -0.89 31.55
#